data_AF-A0A1I3J6H5-F1
#
_entry.id   AF-A0A1I3J6H5-F1
#
_cell.length_a   1.000
_cell.length_b   1.000
_cell.length_c   1.000
_cell.angle_alpha   90.00
_cell.angle_beta   90.00
_cell.angle_gamma   90.00
#
_symmetry.space_group_name_H-M   'P 1'
#
loop_
_entity.id
_entity.type
_entity.pdbx_description
1 polymer ?
#
loop_
_entity_poly.entity_id
_entity_poly.type
_entity_poly.pdbx_seq_one_letter_code
_entity_poly.pdbx_strand_id
1 'polypeptide(L)'
;MANLVVVTIKSLILQGEGEQLDFKNKISSCEKIAKTLVAFANNKGGKLLVGVADNGSIKGVKNEDEEKYMLQRAGHQYCRPAIDIRFEEIYVDDKLVLLAEITESDSKPHYALGEDQKWWVYIRIQDKSILASKVVVDVLHQSSQLNGVLINYTDKAKELLEYLQVHSNPRLPELAKHLRLSRRKTQRILVNLIVAGVIEVHSGDREEYFSLSLSGNP
;
A
#
# COMPACT_ATOMS: atom_id res chain seq x y z
N MET A 1 32.18 14.43 10.03
CA MET A 1 31.92 12.98 9.98
C MET A 1 30.47 12.75 10.39
N ALA A 2 29.57 12.71 9.42
CA ALA A 2 28.19 12.27 9.62
C ALA A 2 27.98 11.08 8.68
N ASN A 3 27.83 9.92 9.28
CA ASN A 3 27.70 8.62 8.66
C ASN A 3 26.32 8.53 8.01
N LEU A 4 26.19 8.94 6.74
CA LEU A 4 25.04 8.55 5.93
C LEU A 4 25.49 7.35 5.11
N VAL A 5 24.92 6.18 5.39
CA VAL A 5 24.99 5.04 4.50
C VAL A 5 24.35 5.50 3.20
N VAL A 6 25.16 5.95 2.23
CA VAL A 6 24.71 6.23 0.87
C VAL A 6 24.37 4.87 0.27
N VAL A 7 23.12 4.45 0.45
CA VAL A 7 22.61 3.27 -0.25
C VAL A 7 22.67 3.61 -1.73
N THR A 8 23.60 2.99 -2.44
CA THR A 8 23.78 3.21 -3.87
C THR A 8 22.60 2.63 -4.62
N ILE A 9 22.27 3.19 -5.79
CA ILE A 9 21.23 2.65 -6.67
C ILE A 9 21.46 1.16 -7.01
N LYS A 10 22.72 0.73 -7.13
CA LYS A 10 23.09 -0.68 -7.32
C LYS A 10 22.67 -1.55 -6.13
N SER A 11 22.77 -1.04 -4.90
CA SER A 11 22.28 -1.72 -3.70
C SER A 11 20.76 -1.86 -3.67
N LEU A 12 20.01 -0.84 -4.12
CA LEU A 12 18.55 -0.92 -4.24
C LEU A 12 18.15 -1.97 -5.28
N ILE A 13 18.83 -2.00 -6.43
CA ILE A 13 18.58 -2.99 -7.47
C ILE A 13 18.84 -4.41 -6.96
N LEU A 14 19.93 -4.62 -6.21
CA LEU A 14 20.27 -5.90 -5.61
C LEU A 14 19.28 -6.35 -4.53
N GLN A 15 18.63 -5.42 -3.83
CA GLN A 15 17.57 -5.72 -2.87
C GLN A 15 16.34 -6.35 -3.55
N GLY A 16 16.11 -6.01 -4.83
CA GLY A 16 14.95 -6.46 -5.58
C GLY A 16 13.68 -5.69 -5.25
N GLU A 17 12.61 -5.99 -5.98
CA GLU A 17 11.30 -5.39 -5.76
C GLU A 17 10.70 -5.82 -4.41
N GLY A 18 9.86 -4.96 -3.84
CA GLY A 18 9.23 -5.19 -2.55
C GLY A 18 8.27 -4.07 -2.17
N GLU A 19 7.86 -4.00 -0.90
CA GLU A 19 6.77 -3.10 -0.49
C GLU A 19 7.02 -1.62 -0.81
N GLN A 20 8.28 -1.18 -0.80
CA GLN A 20 8.68 0.21 -1.03
C GLN A 20 9.58 0.39 -2.27
N LEU A 21 9.74 -0.64 -3.11
CA LEU A 21 10.58 -0.58 -4.31
C LEU A 21 9.93 -1.35 -5.46
N ASP A 22 9.78 -0.70 -6.61
CA ASP A 22 9.22 -1.30 -7.83
C ASP A 22 10.11 -0.90 -9.02
N PHE A 23 10.36 -1.85 -9.93
CA PHE A 23 11.17 -1.63 -11.12
C PHE A 23 10.26 -1.47 -12.33
N LYS A 24 10.64 -0.55 -13.22
CA LYS A 24 9.95 -0.39 -14.51
C LYS A 24 10.99 -0.20 -15.59
N ASN A 25 10.91 -1.03 -16.63
CA ASN A 25 11.73 -0.79 -17.81
C ASN A 25 11.37 0.57 -18.45
N LYS A 26 10.06 0.86 -18.55
CA LYS A 26 9.49 2.12 -19.03
C LYS A 26 8.06 2.31 -18.53
N ILE A 27 7.53 3.53 -18.57
CA ILE A 27 6.13 3.81 -18.23
C ILE A 27 5.25 3.72 -19.48
N SER A 28 4.46 2.65 -19.55
CA SER A 28 3.66 2.33 -20.75
C SER A 28 2.21 2.83 -20.70
N SER A 29 1.66 3.12 -19.52
CA SER A 29 0.28 3.56 -19.34
C SER A 29 0.14 4.29 -18.01
N CYS A 30 -0.61 5.39 -18.01
CA CYS A 30 -0.94 6.15 -16.81
C CYS A 30 -1.85 5.35 -15.87
N GLU A 31 -2.83 4.63 -16.41
CA GLU A 31 -3.77 3.77 -15.66
C GLU A 31 -3.03 2.66 -14.91
N LYS A 32 -2.05 2.02 -15.57
CA LYS A 32 -1.27 0.93 -14.96
C LYS A 32 -0.38 1.45 -13.84
N ILE A 33 0.37 2.53 -14.10
CA ILE A 33 1.31 3.04 -13.10
C ILE A 33 0.59 3.72 -11.93
N ALA A 34 -0.57 4.33 -12.14
CA ALA A 34 -1.40 4.91 -11.09
C ALA A 34 -1.74 3.90 -9.98
N LYS A 35 -1.92 2.62 -10.31
CA LYS A 35 -2.13 1.55 -9.32
C LYS A 35 -0.94 1.43 -8.36
N THR A 36 0.28 1.49 -8.88
CA THR A 36 1.51 1.47 -8.06
C THR A 36 1.66 2.76 -7.26
N LEU A 37 1.44 3.93 -7.86
CA LEU A 37 1.55 5.22 -7.15
C LEU A 37 0.60 5.27 -5.95
N VAL A 38 -0.67 4.90 -6.16
CA VAL A 38 -1.69 4.84 -5.12
C VAL A 38 -1.36 3.80 -4.06
N ALA A 39 -0.85 2.62 -4.45
CA ALA A 39 -0.42 1.61 -3.50
C ALA A 39 0.72 2.11 -2.60
N PHE A 40 1.72 2.81 -3.14
CA PHE A 40 2.77 3.41 -2.33
C PHE A 40 2.23 4.49 -1.38
N ALA A 41 1.42 5.42 -1.89
CA ALA A 41 0.85 6.50 -1.08
C ALA A 41 -0.06 6.00 0.05
N ASN A 42 -0.80 4.91 -0.17
CA ASN A 42 -1.66 4.26 0.83
C ASN A 42 -0.88 3.44 1.87
N ASN A 43 0.34 3.02 1.55
CA ASN A 43 1.23 2.28 2.44
C ASN A 43 2.28 3.23 3.02
N LYS A 44 3.56 2.86 2.98
CA LYS A 44 4.69 3.55 3.63
C LYS A 44 5.50 4.38 2.63
N GLY A 45 4.87 4.87 1.57
CA GLY A 45 5.55 5.42 0.40
C GLY A 45 6.37 4.37 -0.35
N GLY A 46 7.20 4.82 -1.28
CA GLY A 46 8.08 3.94 -2.04
C GLY A 46 8.86 4.64 -3.15
N LYS A 47 9.69 3.86 -3.82
CA LYS A 47 10.54 4.29 -4.93
C LYS A 47 10.24 3.44 -6.15
N LEU A 48 10.15 4.12 -7.29
CA LEU A 48 10.07 3.50 -8.60
C LEU A 48 11.40 3.73 -9.31
N LEU A 49 12.04 2.67 -9.78
CA LEU A 49 13.24 2.78 -10.63
C LEU A 49 12.87 2.56 -12.09
N VAL A 50 12.84 3.64 -12.87
CA VAL A 50 12.55 3.59 -14.30
C VAL A 50 13.85 3.43 -15.09
N GLY A 51 13.82 2.57 -16.10
CA GLY A 51 15.01 2.13 -16.84
C GLY A 51 15.66 0.87 -16.25
N VAL A 52 14.98 0.19 -15.33
CA VAL A 52 15.42 -1.09 -14.72
C VAL A 52 14.39 -2.17 -15.05
N ALA A 53 14.83 -3.28 -15.61
CA ALA A 53 13.94 -4.42 -15.87
C ALA A 53 13.68 -5.23 -14.60
N ASP A 54 12.61 -6.04 -14.59
CA ASP A 54 12.18 -6.86 -13.44
C ASP A 54 13.28 -7.79 -12.91
N ASN A 55 14.22 -8.21 -13.79
CA ASN A 55 15.39 -9.01 -13.40
C ASN A 55 16.56 -8.18 -12.83
N GLY A 56 16.34 -6.90 -12.52
CA GLY A 56 17.34 -5.95 -12.03
C GLY A 56 18.29 -5.40 -13.10
N SER A 57 18.18 -5.80 -14.37
CA SER A 57 19.11 -5.30 -15.39
C SER A 57 18.83 -3.84 -15.77
N ILE A 58 19.89 -3.01 -15.74
CA ILE A 58 19.81 -1.59 -16.11
C ILE A 58 19.74 -1.46 -17.63
N LYS A 59 18.57 -1.05 -18.12
CA LYS A 59 18.30 -0.78 -19.54
C LYS A 59 18.58 0.66 -19.91
N GLY A 60 18.39 1.57 -18.96
CA GLY A 60 18.51 3.00 -19.17
C GLY A 60 17.21 3.63 -19.69
N VAL A 61 16.99 4.88 -19.33
CA VAL A 61 15.92 5.73 -19.85
C VAL A 61 16.42 6.45 -21.10
N LYS A 62 15.65 6.42 -22.19
CA LYS A 62 16.00 7.08 -23.45
C LYS A 62 15.56 8.54 -23.51
N ASN A 63 14.45 8.85 -22.85
CA ASN A 63 13.85 10.17 -22.80
C ASN A 63 13.22 10.36 -21.41
N GLU A 64 13.97 10.98 -20.52
CA GLU A 64 13.60 11.21 -19.13
C GLU A 64 12.42 12.16 -18.98
N ASP A 65 12.29 13.15 -19.85
CA ASP A 65 11.18 14.09 -19.82
C ASP A 65 9.86 13.40 -20.14
N GLU A 66 9.86 12.44 -21.08
CA GLU A 66 8.69 11.62 -21.38
C GLU A 66 8.27 10.75 -20.19
N GLU A 67 9.21 10.08 -19.53
CA GLU A 67 8.92 9.23 -18.37
C GLU A 67 8.42 10.05 -17.17
N LYS A 68 9.05 11.20 -16.89
CA LYS A 68 8.60 12.16 -15.86
C LYS A 68 7.19 12.68 -16.16
N TYR A 69 6.93 13.08 -17.41
CA TYR A 69 5.62 13.56 -17.82
C TYR A 69 4.53 12.50 -17.63
N MET A 70 4.79 11.25 -18.03
CA MET A 70 3.86 10.14 -17.85
C MET A 70 3.57 9.86 -16.38
N LEU A 71 4.59 9.91 -15.52
CA LEU A 71 4.44 9.73 -14.08
C LEU A 71 3.64 10.87 -13.43
N GLN A 72 3.98 12.12 -13.74
CA GLN A 72 3.22 13.28 -13.26
C GLN A 72 1.77 13.22 -13.72
N ARG A 73 1.54 12.92 -15.00
CA ARG A 73 0.19 12.77 -15.55
C ARG A 73 -0.59 11.68 -14.81
N ALA A 74 0.02 10.53 -14.54
CA ALA A 74 -0.61 9.47 -13.75
C ALA A 74 -0.95 9.95 -12.32
N GLY A 75 -0.01 10.61 -11.63
CA GLY A 75 -0.19 11.15 -10.29
C GLY A 75 -1.30 12.21 -10.18
N HIS A 76 -1.44 13.09 -11.17
CA HIS A 76 -2.40 14.19 -11.12
C HIS A 76 -3.76 13.90 -11.78
N GLN A 77 -3.81 13.06 -12.82
CA GLN A 77 -5.03 12.82 -13.59
C GLN A 77 -5.66 11.45 -13.33
N TYR A 78 -4.85 10.47 -12.88
CA TYR A 78 -5.29 9.10 -12.65
C TYR A 78 -5.26 8.68 -11.19
N CYS A 79 -4.84 9.58 -10.29
CA CYS A 79 -4.90 9.37 -8.84
C CYS A 79 -5.80 10.43 -8.19
N ARG A 80 -6.53 10.02 -7.14
CA ARG A 80 -7.35 10.92 -6.32
C ARG A 80 -7.25 10.52 -4.84
N PRO A 81 -6.85 11.39 -3.91
CA PRO A 81 -6.23 12.70 -4.14
C PRO A 81 -5.01 12.60 -5.08
N ALA A 82 -4.63 13.73 -5.70
CA ALA A 82 -3.46 13.76 -6.56
C ALA A 82 -2.20 13.37 -5.78
N ILE A 83 -1.24 12.75 -6.47
CA ILE A 83 0.03 12.30 -5.90
C ILE A 83 1.17 13.05 -6.58
N ASP A 84 1.92 13.80 -5.79
CA ASP A 84 3.16 14.43 -6.22
C ASP A 84 4.32 13.42 -6.18
N ILE A 85 5.26 13.57 -7.11
CA ILE A 85 6.38 12.64 -7.28
C ILE A 85 7.68 13.46 -7.29
N ARG A 86 8.65 13.06 -6.46
CA ARG A 86 10.01 13.62 -6.50
C ARG A 86 10.87 12.80 -7.42
N PHE A 87 11.63 13.47 -8.29
CA PHE A 87 12.47 12.81 -9.28
C PHE A 87 13.95 13.04 -8.99
N GLU A 88 14.75 12.00 -9.20
CA GLU A 88 16.20 12.06 -9.22
C GLU A 88 16.73 11.29 -10.44
N GLU A 89 17.68 11.89 -11.16
CA GLU A 89 18.36 11.27 -12.30
C GLU A 89 19.69 10.69 -11.84
N ILE A 90 19.85 9.38 -12.02
CA ILE A 90 21.04 8.66 -11.55
C ILE A 90 21.69 7.96 -12.72
N TYR A 91 22.95 8.30 -13.00
CA TYR A 91 23.73 7.66 -14.05
C TYR A 91 24.49 6.45 -13.50
N VAL A 92 24.33 5.30 -14.17
CA VAL A 92 25.01 4.05 -13.84
C VAL A 92 25.59 3.46 -15.11
N ASP A 93 26.91 3.38 -15.18
CA ASP A 93 27.64 2.81 -16.33
C ASP A 93 27.13 3.42 -17.66
N ASP A 94 27.09 4.76 -17.71
CA ASP A 94 26.59 5.61 -18.80
C ASP A 94 25.10 5.46 -19.16
N LYS A 95 24.32 4.76 -18.34
CA LYS A 95 22.86 4.65 -18.50
C LYS A 95 22.13 5.45 -17.44
N LEU A 96 21.13 6.23 -17.86
CA LEU A 96 20.26 6.97 -16.97
C LEU A 96 19.21 6.05 -16.33
N VAL A 97 19.10 6.08 -15.00
CA VAL A 97 17.97 5.52 -14.24
C VAL A 97 17.23 6.68 -13.61
N LEU A 98 15.92 6.76 -13.85
CA LEU A 98 15.06 7.76 -13.22
C LEU A 98 14.47 7.17 -11.94
N LEU A 99 14.87 7.71 -10.80
CA LEU A 99 14.27 7.41 -9.50
C LEU A 99 13.08 8.35 -9.29
N ALA A 100 11.90 7.77 -9.11
CA ALA A 100 10.68 8.48 -8.77
C ALA A 100 10.24 8.07 -7.36
N GLU A 101 10.23 9.02 -6.43
CA GLU A 101 9.88 8.82 -5.03
C GLU A 101 8.47 9.32 -4.75
N ILE A 102 7.69 8.47 -4.07
CA ILE A 102 6.33 8.72 -3.62
C ILE A 102 6.34 8.63 -2.10
N THR A 103 5.91 9.68 -1.41
CA THR A 103 5.82 9.66 0.06
C THR A 103 4.58 8.90 0.52
N GLU A 104 4.62 8.41 1.77
CA GLU A 104 3.39 8.05 2.47
C GLU A 104 2.48 9.28 2.54
N SER A 105 1.19 9.08 2.29
CA SER A 105 0.21 10.17 2.33
C SER A 105 -0.43 10.30 3.69
N ASP A 106 -0.63 11.53 4.15
CA ASP A 106 -1.46 11.82 5.32
C ASP A 106 -2.95 11.86 4.98
N SER A 107 -3.32 11.92 3.70
CA SER A 107 -4.70 12.02 3.22
C SER A 107 -5.22 10.71 2.60
N LYS A 108 -4.97 9.58 3.27
CA LYS A 108 -5.43 8.26 2.83
C LYS A 108 -6.97 8.13 2.96
N PRO A 109 -7.61 7.32 2.09
CA PRO A 109 -7.03 6.58 0.98
C PRO A 109 -6.93 7.40 -0.31
N HIS A 110 -5.90 7.11 -1.10
CA HIS A 110 -5.81 7.42 -2.52
C HIS A 110 -6.47 6.33 -3.36
N TYR A 111 -6.97 6.73 -4.52
CA TYR A 111 -7.69 5.94 -5.49
C TYR A 111 -7.03 6.08 -6.86
N ALA A 112 -6.93 4.99 -7.62
CA ALA A 112 -6.50 4.99 -9.01
C ALA A 112 -7.72 4.83 -9.94
N LEU A 113 -7.75 5.58 -11.04
CA LEU A 113 -8.77 5.44 -12.07
C LEU A 113 -8.50 4.16 -12.88
N GLY A 114 -9.44 3.22 -12.85
CA GLY A 114 -9.42 1.98 -13.60
C GLY A 114 -9.84 2.16 -15.06
N GLU A 115 -9.51 1.17 -15.88
CA GLU A 115 -9.94 1.10 -17.29
C GLU A 115 -11.48 1.10 -17.42
N ASP A 116 -12.18 0.60 -16.40
CA ASP A 116 -13.64 0.60 -16.26
C ASP A 116 -14.23 1.97 -15.85
N GLN A 117 -13.40 3.02 -15.83
CA GLN A 117 -13.75 4.39 -15.41
C GLN A 117 -14.22 4.50 -13.96
N LYS A 118 -13.88 3.51 -13.11
CA LYS A 118 -14.15 3.54 -11.67
C LYS A 118 -12.88 3.80 -10.87
N TRP A 119 -13.07 4.32 -9.67
CA TRP A 119 -11.99 4.64 -8.74
C TRP A 119 -11.77 3.48 -7.78
N TRP A 120 -10.54 2.98 -7.74
CA TRP A 120 -10.16 1.79 -6.98
C TRP A 120 -9.01 2.10 -6.01
N VAL A 121 -9.10 1.59 -4.79
CA VAL A 121 -8.03 1.73 -3.79
C VAL A 121 -7.10 0.53 -3.94
N TYR A 122 -5.80 0.80 -4.05
CA TYR A 122 -4.77 -0.23 -4.07
C TYR A 122 -3.86 -0.08 -2.85
N ILE A 123 -3.34 -1.20 -2.36
CA ILE A 123 -2.33 -1.28 -1.29
C ILE A 123 -1.15 -2.14 -1.73
N ARG A 124 0.03 -1.91 -1.15
CA ARG A 124 1.22 -2.76 -1.33
C ARG A 124 1.14 -3.97 -0.42
N ILE A 125 1.38 -5.15 -1.01
CA ILE A 125 1.58 -6.42 -0.31
C ILE A 125 2.75 -7.08 -1.00
N GLN A 126 3.89 -7.16 -0.29
CA GLN A 126 5.16 -7.57 -0.92
C GLN A 126 5.46 -6.68 -2.14
N ASP A 127 5.78 -7.27 -3.29
CA ASP A 127 6.09 -6.61 -4.56
C ASP A 127 4.84 -6.23 -5.38
N LYS A 128 3.62 -6.56 -4.91
CA LYS A 128 2.38 -6.39 -5.66
C LYS A 128 1.51 -5.22 -5.18
N SER A 129 0.81 -4.62 -6.14
CA SER A 129 -0.25 -3.62 -5.89
C SER A 129 -1.61 -4.32 -5.98
N ILE A 130 -2.23 -4.57 -4.82
CA ILE A 130 -3.47 -5.37 -4.69
C ILE A 130 -4.67 -4.47 -4.45
N LEU A 131 -5.83 -4.82 -5.04
CA LEU A 131 -7.09 -4.13 -4.80
C LEU A 131 -7.50 -4.28 -3.33
N ALA A 132 -7.68 -3.15 -2.66
CA ALA A 132 -8.03 -3.12 -1.24
C ALA A 132 -9.46 -3.62 -1.02
N SER A 133 -9.66 -4.43 0.02
CA SER A 133 -10.99 -4.82 0.47
C SER A 133 -11.74 -3.63 1.07
N LYS A 134 -13.05 -3.77 1.26
CA LYS A 134 -13.84 -2.73 1.93
C LYS A 134 -13.39 -2.50 3.38
N VAL A 135 -12.85 -3.52 4.06
CA VAL A 135 -12.32 -3.38 5.43
C VAL A 135 -11.07 -2.52 5.41
N VAL A 136 -10.11 -2.83 4.52
CA VAL A 136 -8.87 -2.06 4.36
C VAL A 136 -9.17 -0.61 3.98
N VAL A 137 -10.11 -0.37 3.05
CA VAL A 137 -10.51 0.99 2.67
C VAL A 137 -11.03 1.77 3.88
N ASP A 138 -11.84 1.17 4.74
CA ASP A 138 -12.35 1.83 5.95
C ASP A 138 -11.25 2.09 6.99
N VAL A 139 -10.29 1.17 7.12
CA VAL A 139 -9.10 1.38 7.97
C VAL A 139 -8.28 2.57 7.48
N LEU A 140 -8.04 2.69 6.16
CA LEU A 140 -7.31 3.83 5.59
C LEU A 140 -8.03 5.17 5.84
N HIS A 141 -9.36 5.20 5.71
CA HIS A 141 -10.16 6.39 6.03
C HIS A 141 -10.09 6.78 7.51
N GLN A 142 -10.13 5.80 8.41
CA GLN A 142 -10.18 6.05 9.84
C GLN A 142 -8.79 6.36 10.42
N SER A 143 -7.72 5.80 9.87
CA SER A 143 -6.35 6.06 10.32
C SER A 143 -5.83 7.46 9.94
N SER A 144 -6.25 8.02 8.80
CA SER A 144 -5.89 9.39 8.39
C SER A 144 -6.58 10.47 9.23
N GLN A 145 -7.73 10.15 9.83
CA GLN A 145 -8.43 11.02 10.77
C GLN A 145 -7.81 10.81 12.16
N LEU A 146 -6.74 11.55 12.47
CA LEU A 146 -5.95 11.57 13.73
C LEU A 146 -6.77 11.89 15.01
N ASN A 147 -7.84 11.16 15.26
CA ASN A 147 -8.59 11.18 16.50
C ASN A 147 -8.31 9.86 17.20
N GLY A 148 -7.58 9.92 18.32
CA GLY A 148 -7.30 8.75 19.15
C GLY A 148 -8.56 7.91 19.31
N VAL A 149 -8.55 6.71 18.75
CA VAL A 149 -9.71 5.83 18.79
C VAL A 149 -9.87 5.37 20.22
N LEU A 150 -10.85 5.94 20.92
CA LEU A 150 -11.30 5.42 22.20
C LEU A 150 -11.91 4.04 21.93
N ILE A 151 -11.15 2.98 22.21
CA ILE A 151 -11.66 1.62 22.09
C ILE A 151 -12.69 1.43 23.20
N ASN A 152 -13.97 1.54 22.83
CA ASN A 152 -15.02 1.07 23.71
C ASN A 152 -15.07 -0.46 23.59
N TYR A 153 -14.50 -1.17 24.57
CA TYR A 153 -14.53 -2.62 24.67
C TYR A 153 -15.95 -3.09 25.00
N THR A 154 -16.82 -3.09 23.99
CA THR A 154 -18.14 -3.71 24.07
C THR A 154 -18.02 -5.23 24.23
N ASP A 155 -19.05 -5.88 24.79
CA ASP A 155 -19.10 -7.35 24.91
C ASP A 155 -18.81 -8.06 23.58
N LYS A 156 -19.27 -7.49 22.46
CA LYS A 156 -19.03 -8.03 21.13
C LYS A 156 -17.61 -7.88 20.63
N ALA A 157 -16.90 -6.83 21.04
CA ALA A 157 -15.47 -6.70 20.75
C ALA A 157 -14.68 -7.75 21.53
N LYS A 158 -15.00 -7.96 22.82
CA LYS A 158 -14.37 -8.98 23.65
C LYS A 158 -14.61 -10.40 23.10
N GLU A 159 -15.85 -10.74 22.77
CA GLU A 159 -16.22 -12.02 22.15
C GLU A 159 -15.46 -12.26 20.84
N LEU A 160 -15.28 -11.22 20.00
CA LEU A 160 -14.50 -11.31 18.77
C LEU A 160 -13.03 -11.64 19.07
N LEU A 161 -12.41 -10.95 20.03
CA LEU A 161 -11.01 -11.18 20.39
C LEU A 161 -10.79 -12.59 20.96
N GLU A 162 -11.69 -13.07 21.83
CA GLU A 162 -11.66 -14.45 22.35
C GLU A 162 -11.76 -15.47 21.22
N TYR A 163 -12.60 -15.22 20.21
CA TYR A 163 -12.70 -16.08 19.04
C TYR A 163 -11.38 -16.15 18.25
N LEU A 164 -10.69 -15.02 18.07
CA LEU A 164 -9.40 -14.95 17.37
C LEU A 164 -8.26 -15.66 18.11
N GLN A 165 -8.36 -15.84 19.44
CA GLN A 165 -7.34 -16.57 20.21
C GLN A 165 -7.30 -18.05 19.89
N VAL A 166 -8.44 -18.64 19.52
CA VAL A 166 -8.59 -20.10 19.37
C VAL A 166 -8.88 -20.54 17.94
N HIS A 167 -9.05 -19.61 17.00
CA HIS A 167 -9.22 -19.89 15.58
C HIS A 167 -8.13 -19.21 14.75
N SER A 168 -7.44 -20.00 13.93
CA SER A 168 -6.46 -19.47 12.98
C SER A 168 -7.15 -18.95 11.73
N ASN A 169 -6.78 -17.73 11.32
CA ASN A 169 -7.17 -17.10 10.06
C ASN A 169 -8.68 -17.01 9.77
N PRO A 170 -9.54 -16.62 10.73
CA PRO A 170 -10.96 -16.48 10.47
C PRO A 170 -11.27 -15.33 9.50
N ARG A 171 -12.30 -15.55 8.68
CA ARG A 171 -12.77 -14.59 7.66
C ARG A 171 -13.96 -13.76 8.17
N LEU A 172 -14.22 -12.62 7.54
CA LEU A 172 -15.36 -11.76 7.89
C LEU A 172 -16.72 -12.49 7.98
N PRO A 173 -17.10 -13.41 7.06
CA PRO A 173 -18.35 -14.15 7.17
C PRO A 173 -18.42 -15.06 8.41
N GLU A 174 -17.30 -15.67 8.79
CA GLU A 174 -17.19 -16.57 9.95
C GLU A 174 -17.34 -15.77 11.24
N LEU A 175 -16.63 -14.63 11.33
CA LEU A 175 -16.74 -13.70 12.45
C LEU A 175 -18.16 -13.14 12.60
N ALA A 176 -18.81 -12.76 11.49
CA ALA A 176 -20.18 -12.25 11.50
C ALA A 176 -21.17 -13.32 11.98
N LYS A 177 -21.00 -14.56 11.53
CA LYS A 177 -21.81 -15.71 11.97
C LYS A 177 -21.61 -15.98 13.47
N HIS A 178 -20.37 -16.00 13.94
CA HIS A 178 -20.05 -16.24 15.35
C HIS A 178 -20.70 -15.19 16.26
N LEU A 179 -20.49 -13.91 15.96
CA LEU A 179 -21.01 -12.79 16.76
C LEU A 179 -22.52 -12.61 16.66
N ARG A 180 -23.17 -13.28 15.71
CA ARG A 180 -24.59 -13.12 15.34
C ARG A 180 -24.90 -11.67 14.93
N LEU A 181 -24.01 -11.08 14.15
CA LEU A 181 -24.12 -9.71 13.65
C LEU A 181 -24.16 -9.69 12.12
N SER A 182 -24.69 -8.60 11.55
CA SER A 182 -24.56 -8.39 10.10
C SER A 182 -23.10 -8.12 9.73
N ARG A 183 -22.70 -8.47 8.50
CA ARG A 183 -21.34 -8.21 7.99
C ARG A 183 -20.91 -6.76 8.19
N ARG A 184 -21.81 -5.80 7.96
CA ARG A 184 -21.56 -4.36 8.19
C ARG A 184 -21.27 -4.04 9.66
N LYS A 185 -22.01 -4.62 10.61
CA LYS A 185 -21.78 -4.40 12.04
C LYS A 185 -20.44 -5.02 12.48
N THR A 186 -20.13 -6.24 12.03
CA THR A 186 -18.86 -6.91 12.30
C THR A 186 -17.68 -6.16 11.72
N GLN A 187 -17.77 -5.72 10.47
CA GLN A 187 -16.74 -4.92 9.82
C GLN A 187 -16.41 -3.65 10.61
N ARG A 188 -17.42 -2.94 11.12
CA ARG A 188 -17.18 -1.75 11.95
C ARG A 188 -16.40 -2.07 13.23
N ILE A 189 -16.64 -3.22 13.86
CA ILE A 189 -15.86 -3.67 15.02
C ILE A 189 -14.42 -3.96 14.60
N LEU A 190 -14.22 -4.69 13.49
CA LEU A 190 -12.89 -5.00 12.95
C LEU A 190 -12.09 -3.74 12.63
N VAL A 191 -12.67 -2.79 11.90
CA VAL A 191 -11.99 -1.54 11.53
C VAL A 191 -11.50 -0.80 12.80
N ASN A 192 -12.36 -0.67 13.81
CA ASN A 192 -11.97 -0.03 15.07
C ASN A 192 -10.81 -0.74 15.77
N LEU A 193 -10.84 -2.08 15.83
CA LEU A 193 -9.79 -2.88 16.47
C LEU A 193 -8.49 -2.89 15.66
N ILE A 194 -8.57 -2.84 14.33
CA ILE A 194 -7.40 -2.75 13.44
C ILE A 194 -6.73 -1.38 13.58
N VAL A 195 -7.49 -0.29 13.51
CA VAL A 195 -6.95 1.06 13.70
C VAL A 195 -6.32 1.22 15.08
N ALA A 196 -6.86 0.54 16.08
CA ALA A 196 -6.30 0.52 17.42
C ALA A 196 -5.10 -0.42 17.62
N GLY A 197 -4.66 -1.13 16.58
CA GLY A 197 -3.51 -2.03 16.64
C GLY A 197 -3.75 -3.36 17.37
N VAL A 198 -5.00 -3.70 17.70
CA VAL A 198 -5.35 -4.95 18.41
C VAL A 198 -5.46 -6.13 17.44
N ILE A 199 -5.92 -5.87 16.21
CA ILE A 199 -6.13 -6.86 15.15
C ILE A 199 -5.34 -6.47 13.92
N GLU A 200 -4.84 -7.47 13.21
CA GLU A 200 -4.25 -7.31 11.89
C GLU A 200 -5.17 -7.90 10.81
N VAL A 201 -5.22 -7.23 9.67
CA VAL A 201 -5.87 -7.74 8.46
C VAL A 201 -4.79 -8.24 7.51
N HIS A 202 -4.97 -9.46 7.03
CA HIS A 202 -4.06 -10.11 6.09
C HIS A 202 -4.75 -10.21 4.75
N SER A 203 -4.27 -9.41 3.79
CA SER A 203 -4.72 -9.43 2.39
C SER A 203 -3.64 -10.10 1.52
N GLY A 204 -4.00 -10.71 0.39
CA GLY A 204 -3.04 -11.36 -0.51
C GLY A 204 -3.72 -12.14 -1.63
N ASP A 205 -2.99 -13.07 -2.26
CA ASP A 205 -3.53 -13.97 -3.30
C ASP A 205 -4.56 -14.99 -2.73
N ARG A 206 -4.56 -15.20 -1.41
CA ARG A 206 -5.56 -15.97 -0.66
C ARG A 206 -6.67 -15.04 -0.16
N GLU A 207 -7.80 -15.62 0.23
CA GLU A 207 -8.91 -14.86 0.82
C GLU A 207 -8.48 -14.11 2.11
N GLU A 208 -8.97 -12.88 2.27
CA GLU A 208 -8.72 -12.00 3.41
C GLU A 208 -9.11 -12.65 4.75
N TYR A 209 -8.22 -12.55 5.74
CA TYR A 209 -8.45 -13.05 7.09
C TYR A 209 -7.91 -12.09 8.17
N PHE A 210 -8.28 -12.36 9.42
CA PHE A 210 -7.95 -11.51 10.57
C PHE A 210 -7.22 -12.29 11.66
N SER A 211 -6.29 -11.66 12.36
CA SER A 211 -5.59 -12.23 13.51
C SER A 211 -5.40 -11.18 14.60
N LEU A 212 -5.11 -11.61 15.84
CA LEU A 212 -4.58 -10.69 16.85
C LEU A 212 -3.23 -10.14 16.41
N SER A 213 -2.94 -8.88 16.73
CA SER A 213 -1.60 -8.33 16.51
C SER A 213 -0.61 -8.93 17.51
N LEU A 214 0.58 -9.26 17.04
CA LEU A 214 1.68 -9.76 17.89
C LEU A 214 2.22 -8.70 18.86
N SER A 215 1.89 -7.43 18.64
CA SER A 215 2.26 -6.32 19.52
C SER A 215 1.36 -6.18 20.76
N GLY A 216 0.28 -6.98 20.84
CA GLY A 216 -0.76 -6.91 21.88
C GLY A 216 -0.69 -7.99 22.96
N ASN A 217 0.51 -8.35 23.45
CA ASN A 217 0.61 -8.93 24.79
C ASN A 217 0.77 -7.78 25.80
N PRO A 218 0.01 -7.80 26.91
CA PRO A 218 -0.23 -6.63 27.77
C PRO A 218 1.03 -6.00 28.37
#